data_AF-A0A0E3ZJB1-F1
#
_entry.id   AF-A0A0E3ZJB1-F1
#
_cell.length_a   1.000
_cell.length_b   1.000
_cell.length_c   1.000
_cell.angle_alpha   90.00
_cell.angle_beta   90.00
_cell.angle_gamma   90.00
#
_symmetry.space_group_name_H-M   'P 1'
#
loop_
_entity.id
_entity.type
_entity.pdbx_description
1 polymer ?
#
loop_
_entity_poly.entity_id
_entity_poly.type
_entity_poly.pdbx_seq_one_letter_code
_entity_poly.pdbx_strand_id
1 'polypeptide(L)'
;MGVDNLVQMKVNAEGVSSSRVYLPAGQSHASLLDFFITTFPHIERGEWESRFEEGLVFNQEGEALSADDAYQPNIHLLYFRRLAREPEIPFEETILFQDEHILVADKPHFLPVTPSGLYLHQTLLNRLKKKQVFRT
;
A
#
# COMPACT_ATOMS: atom_id res chain seq x y z
N MET A 1 12.17 1.52 28.05
CA MET A 1 10.75 1.30 27.74
C MET A 1 10.62 1.38 26.23
N GLY A 2 10.46 0.21 25.60
CA GLY A 2 10.78 -0.03 24.20
C GLY A 2 9.87 0.69 23.21
N VAL A 3 10.51 1.29 22.21
CA VAL A 3 9.89 1.88 21.02
C VAL A 3 9.81 0.81 19.92
N ASP A 4 9.20 -0.34 20.19
CA ASP A 4 9.14 -1.44 19.22
C ASP A 4 7.71 -1.93 19.04
N ASN A 5 6.94 -1.18 18.26
CA ASN A 5 5.84 -1.75 17.49
C ASN A 5 5.50 -0.84 16.30
N LEU A 6 6.49 -0.60 15.43
CA LEU A 6 6.18 -0.25 14.05
C LEU A 6 5.48 -1.49 13.47
N VAL A 7 4.17 -1.40 13.27
CA VAL A 7 3.45 -2.29 12.34
C VAL A 7 4.27 -2.29 11.06
N GLN A 8 4.94 -3.42 10.77
CA GLN A 8 5.90 -3.52 9.67
C GLN A 8 5.16 -3.17 8.37
N MET A 9 5.39 -1.95 7.89
CA MET A 9 4.83 -1.46 6.64
C MET A 9 5.55 -2.20 5.51
N LYS A 10 4.96 -3.32 5.08
CA LYS A 10 5.53 -4.16 4.03
C LYS A 10 5.60 -3.38 2.72
N VAL A 11 6.75 -3.46 2.06
CA VAL A 11 6.99 -2.84 0.76
C VAL A 11 7.11 -3.94 -0.28
N ASN A 12 6.41 -3.84 -1.40
CA ASN A 12 6.52 -4.81 -2.49
C ASN A 12 7.79 -4.57 -3.32
N ALA A 13 8.07 -5.44 -4.30
CA ALA A 13 9.25 -5.33 -5.17
C ALA A 13 9.34 -4.01 -5.95
N GLU A 14 8.24 -3.26 -6.06
CA GLU A 14 8.14 -2.00 -6.80
C GLU A 14 8.24 -0.77 -5.89
N GLY A 15 8.55 -0.95 -4.60
CA GLY A 15 8.72 0.14 -3.64
C GLY A 15 7.40 0.69 -3.06
N VAL A 16 6.27 0.05 -3.38
CA VAL A 16 4.94 0.44 -2.87
C VAL A 16 4.73 -0.13 -1.49
N SER A 17 4.36 0.74 -0.55
CA SER A 17 3.98 0.35 0.81
C SER A 17 2.55 -0.18 0.87
N SER A 18 2.30 -1.18 1.73
CA SER A 18 0.97 -1.68 2.00
C SER A 18 0.08 -0.61 2.66
N SER A 19 -1.22 -0.67 2.35
CA SER A 19 -2.26 0.02 3.08
C SER A 19 -2.70 -0.80 4.28
N ARG A 20 -3.29 -0.13 5.27
CA ARG A 20 -3.85 -0.77 6.47
C ARG A 20 -5.36 -0.55 6.54
N VAL A 21 -6.10 -1.58 6.91
CA VAL A 21 -7.54 -1.51 7.19
C VAL A 21 -7.80 -2.06 8.59
N TYR A 22 -8.72 -1.42 9.31
CA TYR A 22 -9.17 -1.87 10.63
C TYR A 22 -10.48 -2.63 10.51
N LEU A 23 -10.65 -3.72 11.26
CA LEU A 23 -11.88 -4.50 11.34
C LEU A 23 -12.65 -4.05 12.58
N PRO A 24 -13.71 -3.23 12.47
CA PRO A 24 -14.39 -2.68 13.64
C PRO A 24 -15.20 -3.72 14.42
N ALA A 25 -15.20 -3.59 15.75
CA ALA A 25 -16.15 -4.33 16.60
C ALA A 25 -17.62 -3.99 16.24
N GLY A 26 -18.53 -4.93 16.49
CA GLY A 26 -19.96 -4.72 16.29
C GLY A 26 -20.43 -4.84 14.83
N GLN A 27 -19.50 -5.13 13.90
CA GLN A 27 -19.83 -5.58 12.56
C GLN A 27 -19.74 -7.09 12.48
N SER A 28 -20.55 -7.68 11.60
CA SER A 28 -20.51 -9.10 11.29
C SER A 28 -20.52 -9.24 9.77
N HIS A 29 -19.46 -9.84 9.24
CA HIS A 29 -19.32 -10.17 7.82
C HIS A 29 -19.13 -11.68 7.71
N ALA A 30 -19.64 -12.27 6.63
CA ALA A 30 -19.57 -13.73 6.48
C ALA A 30 -18.13 -14.23 6.30
N SER A 31 -17.28 -13.41 5.67
CA SER A 31 -15.86 -13.68 5.44
C SER A 31 -15.07 -12.37 5.33
N LEU A 32 -13.74 -12.47 5.24
CA LEU A 32 -12.89 -11.33 4.92
C LEU A 32 -13.25 -10.71 3.55
N LEU A 33 -13.53 -11.52 2.53
CA LEU A 33 -13.93 -11.00 1.21
C LEU A 33 -15.19 -10.14 1.30
N ASP A 34 -16.20 -10.60 2.04
CA ASP A 34 -17.45 -9.87 2.26
C ASP A 34 -17.21 -8.50 2.93
N PHE A 35 -16.31 -8.48 3.92
CA PHE A 35 -15.86 -7.24 4.56
C PHE A 35 -15.19 -6.27 3.58
N PHE A 36 -14.25 -6.74 2.76
CA PHE A 36 -13.52 -5.88 1.82
C PHE A 36 -14.42 -5.30 0.72
N ILE A 37 -15.35 -6.08 0.19
CA ILE A 37 -16.33 -5.61 -0.81
C ILE A 37 -17.25 -4.55 -0.21
N THR A 38 -17.74 -4.78 1.02
CA THR A 38 -18.61 -3.84 1.71
C THR A 38 -17.88 -2.54 2.07
N THR A 39 -16.63 -2.64 2.49
CA THR A 39 -15.81 -1.49 2.93
C THR A 39 -15.29 -0.66 1.76
N PHE A 40 -15.00 -1.29 0.62
CA PHE A 40 -14.46 -0.64 -0.57
C PHE A 40 -15.34 -0.91 -1.80
N PRO A 41 -16.57 -0.37 -1.83
CA PRO A 41 -17.57 -0.70 -2.86
C PRO A 41 -17.21 -0.19 -4.27
N HIS A 42 -16.16 0.64 -4.39
CA HIS A 42 -15.64 1.13 -5.67
C HIS A 42 -14.63 0.17 -6.31
N ILE A 43 -14.27 -0.93 -5.63
CA ILE A 43 -13.39 -1.98 -6.14
C ILE A 43 -14.25 -3.21 -6.39
N GLU A 44 -14.16 -3.76 -7.61
CA GLU A 44 -14.96 -4.93 -7.99
C GLU A 44 -14.59 -6.17 -7.15
N ARG A 45 -15.57 -7.06 -6.95
CA ARG A 45 -15.39 -8.34 -6.23
C ARG A 45 -14.20 -9.14 -6.78
N GLY A 46 -14.13 -9.32 -8.10
CA GLY A 46 -13.09 -10.12 -8.75
C GLY A 46 -11.67 -9.60 -8.51
N GLU A 47 -11.53 -8.27 -8.35
CA GLU A 47 -10.25 -7.65 -8.02
C GLU A 47 -9.84 -7.93 -6.57
N TRP A 48 -10.79 -8.02 -5.62
CA TRP A 48 -10.49 -8.48 -4.26
C TRP A 48 -10.16 -9.97 -4.22
N GLU A 49 -10.92 -10.80 -4.94
CA GLU A 49 -10.64 -12.24 -5.06
C GLU A 49 -9.21 -12.50 -5.55
N SER A 50 -8.81 -11.86 -6.66
CA SER A 50 -7.44 -11.93 -7.19
C SER A 50 -6.38 -11.48 -6.17
N ARG A 51 -6.65 -10.44 -5.37
CA ARG A 51 -5.69 -9.99 -4.32
C ARG A 51 -5.51 -11.03 -3.23
N PHE A 52 -6.58 -11.72 -2.82
CA PHE A 52 -6.47 -12.81 -1.85
C PHE A 52 -5.68 -13.99 -2.44
N GLU A 53 -6.00 -14.40 -3.67
CA GLU A 53 -5.30 -15.48 -4.38
C GLU A 53 -3.80 -15.21 -4.56
N GLU A 54 -3.43 -13.95 -4.82
CA GLU A 54 -2.03 -13.54 -4.97
C GLU A 54 -1.31 -13.28 -3.64
N GLY A 55 -1.97 -13.46 -2.49
CA GLY A 55 -1.38 -13.21 -1.17
C GLY A 55 -1.09 -11.73 -0.89
N LEU A 56 -1.86 -10.83 -1.49
CA LEU A 56 -1.73 -9.37 -1.34
C LEU A 56 -2.53 -8.82 -0.16
N VAL A 57 -3.25 -9.67 0.59
CA VAL A 57 -3.93 -9.36 1.84
C VAL A 57 -3.34 -10.23 2.94
N PHE A 58 -2.92 -9.64 4.05
CA PHE A 58 -2.19 -10.33 5.11
C PHE A 58 -2.45 -9.73 6.50
N ASN A 59 -2.20 -10.52 7.54
CA ASN A 59 -2.28 -10.07 8.93
C ASN A 59 -1.05 -9.22 9.32
N GLN A 60 -0.97 -8.82 10.60
CA GLN A 60 0.13 -7.99 11.09
C GLN A 60 1.46 -8.74 11.14
N GLU A 61 1.38 -10.07 11.22
CA GLU A 61 2.50 -11.01 11.22
C GLU A 61 3.05 -11.27 9.81
N GLY A 62 2.36 -10.78 8.77
CA GLY A 62 2.79 -10.89 7.37
C GLY A 62 2.33 -12.17 6.67
N GLU A 63 1.45 -12.94 7.30
CA GLU A 63 0.87 -14.17 6.77
C GLU A 63 -0.28 -13.82 5.81
N ALA A 64 -0.24 -14.40 4.61
CA ALA A 64 -1.30 -14.23 3.63
C ALA A 64 -2.60 -14.85 4.13
N LEU A 65 -3.70 -14.14 3.93
CA LEU A 65 -5.05 -14.56 4.34
C LEU A 65 -5.85 -15.06 3.13
N SER A 66 -6.84 -15.90 3.40
CA SER A 66 -7.81 -16.38 2.41
C SER A 66 -9.04 -15.48 2.35
N ALA A 67 -9.68 -15.44 1.18
CA ALA A 67 -10.96 -14.74 0.97
C ALA A 67 -12.08 -15.28 1.89
N ASP A 68 -12.03 -16.57 2.19
CA ASP A 68 -13.03 -17.30 3.01
C ASP A 68 -12.72 -17.27 4.51
N ASP A 69 -11.59 -16.67 4.93
CA ASP A 69 -11.25 -16.58 6.34
C ASP A 69 -12.33 -15.82 7.11
N ALA A 70 -12.55 -16.23 8.36
CA ALA A 70 -13.56 -15.63 9.21
C ALA A 70 -13.21 -14.19 9.57
N TYR A 71 -14.23 -13.32 9.58
CA TYR A 71 -14.09 -11.96 10.07
C TYR A 71 -13.80 -11.95 11.58
N GLN A 72 -12.65 -11.41 11.98
CA GLN A 72 -12.28 -11.22 13.39
C GLN A 72 -12.27 -9.72 13.71
N PRO A 73 -13.10 -9.24 14.66
CA PRO A 73 -13.13 -7.83 15.01
C PRO A 73 -11.90 -7.40 15.81
N ASN A 74 -11.65 -6.09 15.85
CA ASN A 74 -10.61 -5.42 16.62
C ASN A 74 -9.16 -5.73 16.20
N ILE A 75 -8.96 -6.13 14.94
CA ILE A 75 -7.62 -6.34 14.37
C ILE A 75 -7.41 -5.44 13.16
N HIS A 76 -6.15 -5.31 12.75
CA HIS A 76 -5.78 -4.65 11.50
C HIS A 76 -5.28 -5.67 10.50
N LEU A 77 -5.69 -5.48 9.25
CA LEU A 77 -5.13 -6.19 8.11
C LEU A 77 -4.31 -5.22 7.27
N LEU A 78 -3.36 -5.78 6.54
CA LEU A 78 -2.54 -5.08 5.57
C LEU A 78 -2.91 -5.59 4.17
N TYR A 79 -2.93 -4.68 3.20
CA TYR A 79 -3.18 -5.04 1.82
C TYR A 79 -2.41 -4.15 0.85
N PHE A 80 -2.03 -4.67 -0.31
CA PHE A 80 -1.47 -3.84 -1.38
C PHE A 80 -2.61 -3.29 -2.26
N ARG A 81 -2.57 -1.97 -2.51
CA ARG A 81 -3.45 -1.35 -3.51
C ARG A 81 -2.99 -1.75 -4.91
N ARG A 82 -3.95 -1.91 -5.82
CA ARG A 82 -3.70 -2.06 -7.25
C ARG A 82 -4.52 -1.01 -8.01
N LEU A 83 -3.94 -0.48 -9.07
CA LEU A 83 -4.62 0.35 -10.06
C LEU A 83 -4.68 -0.44 -11.36
N ALA A 84 -5.85 -0.53 -11.98
CA ALA A 84 -5.99 -1.17 -13.30
C ALA A 84 -5.11 -0.47 -14.35
N ARG A 85 -5.01 0.86 -14.25
CA ARG A 85 -4.08 1.67 -15.03
C ARG A 85 -3.73 2.92 -14.24
N GLU A 86 -2.43 3.15 -14.05
CA GLU A 86 -1.93 4.40 -13.50
C GLU A 86 -1.60 5.38 -14.63
N PRO A 87 -2.06 6.64 -14.59
CA PRO A 87 -1.69 7.63 -15.59
C PRO A 87 -0.19 7.93 -15.55
N GLU A 88 0.46 7.92 -16.71
CA GLU A 88 1.87 8.33 -16.81
C GLU A 88 2.02 9.85 -16.62
N ILE A 89 3.08 10.24 -15.93
CA ILE A 89 3.47 11.65 -15.77
C ILE A 89 4.77 11.87 -16.57
N PRO A 90 4.75 12.59 -17.70
CA PRO A 90 5.87 12.68 -18.64
C PRO A 90 6.97 13.67 -18.20
N PHE A 91 7.05 13.96 -16.90
CA PHE A 91 8.05 14.84 -16.31
C PHE A 91 8.86 14.07 -15.29
N GLU A 92 10.16 14.29 -15.28
CA GLU A 92 11.08 13.65 -14.33
C GLU A 92 11.49 14.63 -13.23
N GLU A 93 11.62 14.12 -12.02
CA GLU A 93 12.26 14.81 -10.92
C GLU A 93 13.79 14.90 -11.11
N THR A 94 14.40 15.95 -10.54
CA THR A 94 15.86 16.12 -10.53
C THR A 94 16.39 16.07 -9.11
N ILE A 95 17.44 15.28 -8.85
CA ILE A 95 18.11 15.27 -7.55
C ILE A 95 19.04 16.49 -7.49
N LEU A 96 18.81 17.37 -6.52
CA LEU A 96 19.62 18.57 -6.31
C LEU A 96 20.76 18.33 -5.31
N PHE A 97 20.51 17.48 -4.32
CA PHE A 97 21.46 17.16 -3.26
C PHE A 97 21.19 15.77 -2.70
N GLN A 98 22.26 15.06 -2.33
CA GLN A 98 22.19 13.79 -1.63
C GLN A 98 23.43 13.60 -0.76
N ASP A 99 23.23 13.20 0.48
CA ASP A 99 24.28 12.70 1.38
C ASP A 99 23.80 11.42 2.11
N GLU A 100 24.50 11.01 3.17
CA GLU A 100 24.18 9.81 3.96
C GLU A 100 22.81 9.89 4.66
N HIS A 101 22.30 11.08 4.92
CA HIS A 101 21.13 11.29 5.77
C HIS A 101 19.93 11.87 5.02
N ILE A 102 20.18 12.69 4.00
CA ILE A 102 19.12 13.41 3.30
C ILE A 102 19.28 13.36 1.78
N LEU A 103 18.15 13.47 1.12
CA LEU A 103 18.04 13.71 -0.31
C LEU A 103 17.09 14.87 -0.55
N VAL A 104 17.50 15.78 -1.43
CA VAL A 104 16.69 16.90 -1.90
C VAL A 104 16.46 16.71 -3.39
N ALA A 105 15.19 16.60 -3.79
CA ALA A 105 14.78 16.52 -5.18
C ALA A 105 13.87 17.69 -5.54
N ASP A 106 14.11 18.28 -6.71
CA ASP A 106 13.18 19.18 -7.35
C ASP A 106 12.10 18.38 -8.06
N LYS A 107 10.84 18.61 -7.69
CA LYS A 107 9.70 17.88 -8.24
C LYS A 107 9.02 18.74 -9.30
N PRO A 108 8.71 18.19 -10.49
CA PRO A 108 7.92 18.92 -11.47
C PRO A 108 6.51 19.20 -10.93
N HIS A 109 5.85 20.18 -11.54
CA HIS A 109 4.43 20.43 -11.27
C HIS A 109 3.60 19.17 -11.57
N PHE A 110 2.53 18.97 -10.81
CA PHE A 110 1.59 17.84 -10.92
C PHE A 110 2.10 16.45 -10.51
N LEU A 111 3.40 16.24 -10.30
CA LEU A 111 3.91 14.99 -9.71
C LEU A 111 3.50 14.90 -8.23
N PRO A 112 2.66 13.91 -7.84
CA PRO A 112 2.31 13.72 -6.43
C PRO A 112 3.54 13.30 -5.64
N VAL A 113 3.65 13.78 -4.40
CA VAL A 113 4.79 13.42 -3.54
C VAL A 113 4.64 12.00 -3.01
N THR A 114 3.44 11.64 -2.55
CA THR A 114 3.13 10.35 -1.92
C THR A 114 1.96 9.65 -2.60
N PRO A 115 1.89 8.30 -2.56
CA PRO A 115 0.81 7.52 -3.18
C PRO A 115 -0.60 7.93 -2.73
N SER A 116 -1.43 8.40 -3.65
CA SER A 116 -2.81 8.81 -3.37
C SER A 116 -3.67 8.81 -4.65
N GLY A 117 -4.98 8.58 -4.50
CA GLY A 117 -5.93 8.58 -5.61
C GLY A 117 -5.49 7.67 -6.76
N LEU A 118 -5.33 8.26 -7.95
CA LEU A 118 -4.93 7.58 -9.19
C LEU A 118 -3.44 7.26 -9.28
N TYR A 119 -2.63 7.59 -8.27
CA TYR A 119 -1.19 7.48 -8.32
C TYR A 119 -0.63 6.61 -7.20
N LEU A 120 -0.01 5.49 -7.58
CA LEU A 120 0.68 4.54 -6.72
C LEU A 120 2.19 4.57 -7.00
N HIS A 121 2.63 4.32 -8.24
CA HIS A 121 4.03 4.28 -8.65
C HIS A 121 4.55 5.63 -9.17
N GLN A 122 3.72 6.40 -9.86
CA GLN A 122 4.03 7.71 -10.45
C GLN A 122 3.97 8.82 -9.39
N THR A 123 4.68 8.58 -8.28
CA THR A 123 4.87 9.57 -7.20
C THR A 123 6.34 9.78 -6.95
N LEU A 124 6.73 10.98 -6.51
CA LEU A 124 8.12 11.32 -6.24
C LEU A 124 8.77 10.28 -5.31
N LEU A 125 8.09 9.95 -4.20
CA LEU A 125 8.60 8.98 -3.22
C LEU A 125 8.91 7.62 -3.85
N ASN A 126 7.97 7.05 -4.62
CA ASN A 126 8.14 5.71 -5.18
C ASN A 126 9.12 5.69 -6.37
N ARG A 127 9.16 6.75 -7.18
CA ARG A 127 10.19 6.89 -8.24
C ARG A 127 11.59 6.94 -7.66
N LEU A 128 11.82 7.73 -6.61
CA LEU A 128 13.12 7.81 -5.92
C LEU A 128 13.50 6.49 -5.24
N LYS A 129 12.54 5.78 -4.63
CA LYS A 129 12.76 4.42 -4.09
C LYS A 129 13.19 3.44 -5.19
N LYS A 130 12.52 3.46 -6.33
CA LYS A 130 12.83 2.59 -7.47
C LYS A 130 14.20 2.88 -8.08
N LYS A 131 14.60 4.16 -8.12
CA LYS A 131 15.96 4.60 -8.50
C LYS A 131 17.03 4.20 -7.47
N GLN A 132 16.67 3.47 -6.41
CA GLN A 132 17.54 3.00 -5.31
C GLN A 132 18.28 4.11 -4.58
N VAL A 133 17.73 5.33 -4.59
CA VAL A 133 18.45 6.50 -4.07
C VAL A 133 18.53 6.50 -2.53
N PHE A 134 17.67 5.73 -1.86
CA PHE A 134 17.64 5.61 -0.40
C PHE A 134 18.51 4.46 0.16
N ARG A 135 19.44 3.88 -0.62
CA ARG A 135 20.34 2.85 -0.10
C ARG A 135 21.59 3.48 0.50
N THR A 136 21.70 3.44 1.83
CA THR A 136 22.93 3.60 2.61
C THR A 136 23.72 2.29 2.63
#